data_AF-A0A875S166-F1
#
_entry.id   AF-A0A875S166-F1
#
_cell.length_a   1.000
_cell.length_b   1.000
_cell.length_c   1.000
_cell.angle_alpha   90.00
_cell.angle_beta   90.00
_cell.angle_gamma   90.00
#
_symmetry.space_group_name_H-M   'P 1'
#
loop_
_entity.id
_entity.type
_entity.pdbx_description
1 polymer ?
#
loop_
_entity_poly.entity_id
_entity_poly.type
_entity_poly.pdbx_seq_one_letter_code
_entity_poly.pdbx_strand_id
1 'polypeptide(L)'
;MGREANENEEKGDNTALLDDDTYFFVLSLALVMAIYKKSSKNKQRYFSNDLKALLYAFGDSAAPNAETIQTLEDVLTSYLIDVLMEANKVRQIQKRTKLKVDDIEFALRKDAVKLGRVYDLQEMDKQITMAKKMFDEEAEKPERDEGKRKKRKRAAEESS
;
A
#
# COMPACT_ATOMS: atom_id res chain seq x y z
N MET A 1 91.82 -13.48 2.27
CA MET A 1 91.41 -14.88 2.04
C MET A 1 90.22 -15.16 2.92
N GLY A 2 89.09 -15.57 2.35
CA GLY A 2 87.85 -15.87 3.07
C GLY A 2 86.64 -15.42 2.27
N ARG A 3 86.20 -16.27 1.33
CA ARG A 3 84.93 -16.15 0.62
C ARG A 3 83.82 -16.49 1.61
N GLU A 4 82.75 -15.72 1.65
CA GLU A 4 81.41 -16.26 1.95
C GLU A 4 80.38 -15.61 1.02
N ALA A 5 79.69 -16.47 0.28
CA ALA A 5 78.53 -16.18 -0.53
C ALA A 5 77.28 -16.20 0.37
N ASN A 6 76.28 -15.39 0.05
CA ASN A 6 74.92 -15.55 0.53
C ASN A 6 74.01 -14.88 -0.51
N GLU A 7 73.49 -15.62 -1.49
CA GLU A 7 72.22 -16.38 -1.46
C GLU A 7 71.00 -15.51 -1.17
N ASN A 8 70.23 -15.30 -2.24
CA ASN A 8 68.77 -15.32 -2.32
C ASN A 8 67.94 -14.41 -1.40
N GLU A 9 67.26 -13.45 -2.01
CA GLU A 9 65.81 -13.30 -1.80
C GLU A 9 65.18 -12.55 -2.99
N GLU A 10 64.82 -13.30 -4.04
CA GLU A 10 63.74 -12.88 -4.94
C GLU A 10 62.46 -12.85 -4.10
N LYS A 11 62.11 -11.67 -3.59
CA LYS A 11 60.75 -11.42 -3.10
C LYS A 11 59.84 -11.35 -4.31
N GLY A 12 59.34 -12.51 -4.72
CA GLY A 12 58.21 -12.61 -5.63
C GLY A 12 57.05 -11.81 -5.05
N ASP A 13 56.59 -10.83 -5.82
CA ASP A 13 55.37 -10.08 -5.57
C ASP A 13 54.17 -11.04 -5.61
N ASN A 14 53.86 -11.64 -4.46
CA ASN A 14 52.61 -12.38 -4.24
C ASN A 14 51.44 -11.40 -4.03
N THR A 15 51.25 -10.47 -4.96
CA THR A 15 49.91 -9.99 -5.26
C THR A 15 49.38 -10.93 -6.33
N ALA A 16 48.78 -12.04 -5.88
CA ALA A 16 47.98 -12.89 -6.75
C ALA A 16 46.96 -11.99 -7.47
N LEU A 17 47.26 -11.71 -8.73
CA LEU A 17 46.36 -11.11 -9.69
C LEU A 17 45.23 -12.11 -9.83
N LEU A 18 44.18 -11.93 -9.02
CA LEU A 18 42.94 -12.69 -9.16
C LEU A 18 42.50 -12.52 -10.61
N ASP A 19 42.44 -13.62 -11.37
CA ASP A 19 42.05 -13.59 -12.78
C ASP A 19 40.73 -12.83 -12.94
N ASP A 20 40.59 -12.07 -14.03
CA ASP A 20 39.41 -11.25 -14.33
C ASP A 20 38.09 -12.04 -14.20
N ASP A 21 38.12 -13.35 -14.50
CA ASP A 21 36.99 -14.27 -14.35
C ASP A 21 36.62 -14.54 -12.89
N THR A 22 37.62 -14.62 -12.00
CA THR A 22 37.41 -14.80 -10.56
C THR A 22 36.89 -13.52 -9.94
N TYR A 23 37.36 -12.36 -10.39
CA TYR A 23 36.79 -11.06 -10.00
C TYR A 23 35.33 -10.96 -10.42
N PHE A 24 34.98 -11.35 -11.65
CA PHE A 24 33.59 -11.33 -12.11
C PHE A 24 32.68 -12.23 -11.25
N PHE A 25 33.17 -13.42 -10.88
CA PHE A 25 32.42 -14.34 -10.03
C PHE A 25 32.25 -13.80 -8.60
N VAL A 26 33.32 -13.25 -8.00
CA VAL A 26 33.29 -12.70 -6.64
C VAL A 26 32.45 -11.41 -6.59
N LEU A 27 32.52 -10.55 -7.60
CA LEU A 27 31.71 -9.33 -7.68
C LEU A 27 30.22 -9.65 -7.90
N SER A 28 29.92 -10.66 -8.72
CA SER A 28 28.55 -11.17 -8.92
C SER A 28 28.00 -11.76 -7.63
N LEU A 29 28.77 -12.60 -6.94
CA LEU A 29 28.38 -13.14 -5.64
C LEU A 29 28.20 -12.04 -4.60
N ALA A 30 29.08 -11.04 -4.57
CA ALA A 30 28.96 -9.87 -3.70
C ALA A 30 27.72 -9.02 -4.04
N LEU A 31 27.37 -8.87 -5.32
CA LEU A 31 26.17 -8.19 -5.78
C LEU A 31 24.91 -8.95 -5.35
N VAL A 32 24.87 -10.27 -5.57
CA VAL A 32 23.77 -11.15 -5.12
C VAL A 32 23.63 -11.10 -3.60
N MET A 33 24.75 -11.15 -2.87
CA MET A 33 24.78 -11.03 -1.41
C MET A 33 24.34 -9.63 -0.94
N ALA A 34 24.67 -8.55 -1.67
CA ALA A 34 24.23 -7.19 -1.37
C ALA A 34 22.73 -6.99 -1.61
N ILE A 35 22.19 -7.59 -2.68
CA ILE A 35 20.75 -7.63 -2.96
C ILE A 35 20.02 -8.39 -1.86
N TYR A 36 20.56 -9.51 -1.39
CA TYR A 36 19.95 -10.34 -0.34
C TYR A 36 20.12 -9.75 1.07
N LYS A 37 21.21 -9.02 1.32
CA LYS A 37 21.51 -8.32 2.59
C LYS A 37 20.76 -6.99 2.73
N LYS A 38 19.66 -6.77 2.00
CA LYS A 38 18.73 -5.67 2.29
C LYS A 38 17.89 -6.02 3.52
N SER A 39 18.55 -6.04 4.68
CA SER A 39 17.92 -6.13 5.99
C SER A 39 16.98 -4.94 6.14
N SER A 40 15.68 -5.19 6.04
CA SER A 40 14.61 -4.22 6.10
C SER A 40 14.38 -3.70 7.54
N LYS A 41 15.40 -3.10 8.15
CA LYS A 41 15.32 -2.52 9.51
C LYS A 41 14.41 -1.29 9.57
N ASN A 42 14.08 -0.70 8.41
CA ASN A 42 13.23 0.49 8.28
C ASN A 42 11.97 0.21 7.43
N LYS A 43 11.38 -1.00 7.50
CA LYS A 43 10.06 -1.19 6.87
C LYS A 43 9.05 -0.37 7.63
N GLN A 44 8.54 0.68 7.00
CA GLN A 44 7.42 1.44 7.55
C GLN A 44 6.24 0.49 7.70
N ARG A 45 5.74 0.38 8.93
CA ARG A 45 4.58 -0.44 9.28
C ARG A 45 3.34 0.45 9.27
N TYR A 46 2.38 0.11 8.42
CA TYR A 46 1.16 0.89 8.19
C TYR A 46 -0.03 0.33 8.98
N PHE A 47 -0.10 -0.99 9.12
CA PHE A 47 -1.31 -1.68 9.60
C PHE A 47 -1.18 -2.24 11.02
N SER A 48 -0.09 -1.97 11.73
CA SER A 48 0.17 -2.60 13.02
C SER A 48 -0.92 -2.36 14.07
N ASN A 49 -1.55 -1.18 14.10
CA ASN A 49 -2.64 -0.90 15.05
C ASN A 49 -3.96 -1.55 14.63
N ASP A 50 -4.27 -1.51 13.33
CA ASP A 50 -5.48 -2.12 12.77
C ASP A 50 -5.43 -3.64 12.92
N LEU A 51 -4.26 -4.25 12.72
CA LEU A 51 -4.06 -5.70 12.90
C LEU A 51 -4.24 -6.12 14.36
N LYS A 52 -3.83 -5.30 15.35
CA LYS A 52 -4.11 -5.58 16.76
C LYS A 52 -5.61 -5.58 17.05
N ALA A 53 -6.32 -4.56 16.57
CA ALA A 53 -7.77 -4.46 16.75
C ALA A 53 -8.49 -5.62 16.04
N LEU A 54 -8.03 -5.99 14.84
CA LEU A 54 -8.57 -7.09 14.06
C LEU A 54 -8.38 -8.43 14.78
N LEU A 55 -7.16 -8.72 15.25
CA LEU A 55 -6.86 -9.94 16.01
C LEU A 55 -7.74 -10.06 17.25
N TYR A 56 -7.90 -8.97 18.00
CA TYR A 56 -8.78 -8.94 19.16
C TYR A 56 -10.25 -9.21 18.78
N ALA A 57 -10.74 -8.61 17.68
CA ALA A 57 -12.09 -8.86 17.19
C ALA A 57 -12.32 -10.32 16.74
N PHE A 58 -11.26 -11.00 16.28
CA PHE A 58 -11.29 -12.44 15.97
C PHE A 58 -11.10 -13.34 17.20
N GLY A 59 -10.97 -12.78 18.39
CA GLY A 59 -10.87 -13.52 19.66
C GLY A 59 -9.45 -13.77 20.16
N ASP A 60 -8.44 -13.11 19.60
CA ASP A 60 -7.08 -13.10 20.16
C ASP A 60 -7.01 -12.20 21.41
N SER A 61 -5.87 -12.22 22.09
CA SER A 61 -5.58 -11.36 23.25
C SER A 61 -5.58 -9.87 22.90
N ALA A 62 -5.86 -9.02 23.90
CA ALA A 62 -5.81 -7.57 23.75
C ALA A 62 -4.38 -7.03 23.45
N ALA A 63 -3.36 -7.81 23.75
CA ALA A 63 -1.96 -7.51 23.47
C ALA A 63 -1.30 -8.68 22.73
N PRO A 64 -1.60 -8.85 21.43
CA PRO A 64 -1.10 -9.97 20.66
C PRO A 64 0.41 -9.85 20.41
N ASN A 65 1.05 -11.00 20.18
CA ASN A 65 2.51 -11.08 19.99
C ASN A 65 2.99 -10.18 18.84
N ALA A 66 4.06 -9.42 19.09
CA ALA A 66 4.61 -8.48 18.12
C ALA A 66 5.09 -9.17 16.82
N GLU A 67 5.62 -10.38 16.93
CA GLU A 67 6.05 -11.18 15.78
C GLU A 67 4.86 -11.56 14.90
N THR A 68 3.75 -12.00 15.49
CA THR A 68 2.51 -12.34 14.77
C THR A 68 1.99 -11.15 13.97
N ILE A 69 1.95 -9.96 14.58
CA ILE A 69 1.53 -8.73 13.89
C ILE A 69 2.45 -8.44 12.70
N GLN A 70 3.77 -8.56 12.88
CA GLN A 70 4.73 -8.29 11.81
C GLN A 70 4.58 -9.28 10.65
N THR A 71 4.45 -10.57 10.95
CA THR A 71 4.24 -11.60 9.93
C THR A 71 2.94 -11.38 9.17
N LEU A 72 1.83 -11.10 9.88
CA LEU A 72 0.55 -10.80 9.25
C LEU A 72 0.62 -9.57 8.36
N GLU A 73 1.33 -8.52 8.79
CA GLU A 73 1.51 -7.32 7.99
C GLU A 73 2.31 -7.58 6.72
N ASP A 74 3.33 -8.45 6.78
CA ASP A 74 4.10 -8.86 5.61
C ASP A 74 3.23 -9.67 4.62
N VAL A 75 2.43 -10.62 5.11
CA VAL A 75 1.48 -11.38 4.28
C VAL A 75 0.42 -10.48 3.65
N LEU A 76 -0.18 -9.58 4.45
CA LEU A 76 -1.19 -8.63 3.99
C LEU A 76 -0.64 -7.71 2.90
N THR A 77 0.56 -7.16 3.11
CA THR A 77 1.20 -6.28 2.14
C THR A 77 1.50 -7.03 0.84
N SER A 78 2.01 -8.27 0.92
CA SER A 78 2.24 -9.10 -0.27
C SER A 78 0.96 -9.34 -1.05
N TYR A 79 -0.12 -9.72 -0.35
CA TYR A 79 -1.42 -9.95 -0.96
C TYR A 79 -1.96 -8.70 -1.68
N LEU A 80 -1.86 -7.53 -1.03
CA LEU A 80 -2.30 -6.27 -1.64
C LEU A 80 -1.50 -5.94 -2.90
N ILE A 81 -0.19 -6.15 -2.89
CA ILE A 81 0.67 -5.96 -4.06
C ILE A 81 0.21 -6.87 -5.21
N ASP A 82 -0.02 -8.16 -4.93
CA ASP A 82 -0.44 -9.13 -5.96
C ASP A 82 -1.78 -8.75 -6.60
N VAL A 83 -2.77 -8.36 -5.78
CA VAL A 83 -4.09 -7.90 -6.27
C VAL A 83 -3.95 -6.64 -7.12
N LEU A 84 -3.16 -5.67 -6.66
CA LEU A 84 -2.93 -4.42 -7.40
C LEU A 84 -2.15 -4.63 -8.69
N MET A 85 -1.21 -5.57 -8.71
CA MET A 85 -0.49 -5.94 -9.93
C MET A 85 -1.45 -6.53 -10.97
N GLU A 86 -2.38 -7.40 -10.56
CA GLU A 86 -3.39 -7.94 -11.48
C GLU A 86 -4.35 -6.85 -11.98
N ALA A 87 -4.85 -5.99 -11.10
CA ALA A 87 -5.68 -4.83 -11.47
C ALA A 87 -4.93 -3.89 -12.43
N ASN A 88 -3.63 -3.69 -12.20
CA ASN A 88 -2.78 -2.85 -13.04
C ASN A 88 -2.63 -3.41 -14.47
N LYS A 89 -2.54 -4.73 -14.64
CA LYS A 89 -2.51 -5.35 -15.98
C LYS A 89 -3.77 -5.02 -16.77
N VAL A 90 -4.94 -5.10 -16.12
CA VAL A 90 -6.23 -4.74 -16.73
C VAL A 90 -6.24 -3.28 -17.17
N ARG A 91 -5.82 -2.38 -16.26
CA ARG A 91 -5.69 -0.95 -16.55
C ARG A 91 -4.78 -0.68 -17.74
N GLN A 92 -3.63 -1.37 -17.82
CA GLN A 92 -2.67 -1.23 -18.90
C GLN A 92 -3.24 -1.69 -20.25
N ILE A 93 -3.97 -2.81 -20.28
CA ILE A 93 -4.67 -3.29 -21.49
C ILE A 93 -5.68 -2.25 -21.98
N GLN A 94 -6.39 -1.60 -21.05
CA GLN A 94 -7.34 -0.53 -21.37
C GLN A 94 -6.67 0.82 -21.68
N LYS A 95 -5.33 0.89 -21.68
CA LYS A 95 -4.52 2.10 -21.98
C LYS A 95 -4.88 3.30 -21.09
N ARG A 96 -5.34 3.04 -19.86
CA ARG A 96 -5.66 4.09 -18.88
C ARG A 96 -4.45 4.37 -17.99
N THR A 97 -4.27 5.64 -17.63
CA THR A 97 -3.21 6.06 -16.69
C THR A 97 -3.62 5.87 -15.24
N LYS A 98 -4.90 6.09 -14.92
CA LYS A 98 -5.47 5.99 -13.57
C LYS A 98 -6.10 4.62 -13.34
N LEU A 99 -5.84 4.05 -12.16
CA LEU A 99 -6.48 2.84 -11.67
C LEU A 99 -7.90 3.18 -11.18
N LYS A 100 -8.88 2.36 -11.54
CA LYS A 100 -10.29 2.49 -11.13
C LYS A 100 -10.70 1.33 -10.23
N VAL A 101 -11.84 1.47 -9.56
CA VAL A 101 -12.41 0.38 -8.74
C VAL A 101 -12.78 -0.82 -9.61
N ASP A 102 -13.29 -0.58 -10.83
CA ASP A 102 -13.59 -1.62 -11.83
C ASP A 102 -12.37 -2.53 -12.13
N ASP A 103 -11.14 -1.99 -12.05
CA ASP A 103 -9.92 -2.78 -12.27
C ASP A 103 -9.68 -3.78 -11.12
N ILE A 104 -10.01 -3.37 -9.89
CA ILE A 104 -9.91 -4.21 -8.69
C ILE A 104 -11.02 -5.24 -8.69
N GLU A 105 -12.25 -4.87 -9.06
CA GLU A 105 -13.35 -5.83 -9.25
C GLU A 105 -12.97 -6.93 -10.24
N PHE A 106 -12.37 -6.55 -11.36
CA PHE A 106 -11.90 -7.52 -12.34
C PHE A 106 -10.76 -8.39 -11.80
N ALA A 107 -9.83 -7.84 -11.02
CA ALA A 107 -8.77 -8.63 -10.37
C ALA A 107 -9.35 -9.68 -9.40
N LEU A 108 -10.42 -9.34 -8.69
CA LEU A 108 -11.09 -10.20 -7.71
C LEU A 108 -12.15 -11.14 -8.32
N ARG A 109 -12.32 -11.18 -9.65
CA ARG A 109 -13.36 -11.98 -10.35
C ARG A 109 -13.40 -13.47 -10.01
N LYS A 110 -12.31 -14.03 -9.47
CA LYS A 110 -12.20 -15.45 -9.09
C LYS A 110 -12.63 -15.71 -7.64
N ASP A 111 -12.76 -14.68 -6.81
CA ASP A 111 -13.12 -14.78 -5.40
C ASP A 111 -14.48 -14.10 -5.19
N ALA A 112 -15.54 -14.90 -5.30
CA ALA A 112 -16.92 -14.40 -5.22
C ALA A 112 -17.25 -13.74 -3.87
N VAL A 113 -16.63 -14.19 -2.78
CA VAL A 113 -16.87 -13.64 -1.44
C VAL A 113 -16.28 -12.24 -1.31
N LYS A 114 -15.02 -12.07 -1.71
CA LYS A 114 -14.38 -10.75 -1.68
C LYS A 114 -15.01 -9.79 -2.68
N LEU A 115 -15.38 -10.27 -3.87
CA LEU A 115 -16.06 -9.46 -4.87
C LEU A 115 -17.44 -8.99 -4.38
N GLY A 116 -18.24 -9.89 -3.79
CA GLY A 116 -19.53 -9.53 -3.19
C GLY A 116 -19.37 -8.44 -2.13
N ARG A 117 -18.35 -8.57 -1.27
CA ARG A 117 -18.06 -7.55 -0.26
C ARG A 117 -17.70 -6.18 -0.86
N VAL A 118 -17.02 -6.13 -2.00
CA VAL A 118 -16.74 -4.87 -2.70
C VAL A 118 -18.03 -4.21 -3.16
N TYR A 119 -18.95 -4.97 -3.75
CA TYR A 119 -20.24 -4.44 -4.18
C TYR A 119 -21.08 -3.92 -3.02
N ASP A 120 -21.14 -4.65 -1.91
CA ASP A 120 -21.85 -4.19 -0.70
C ASP A 120 -21.30 -2.84 -0.21
N LEU A 121 -19.97 -2.70 -0.17
CA LEU A 121 -19.33 -1.47 0.30
C LEU A 121 -19.59 -0.29 -0.65
N GLN A 122 -19.56 -0.51 -1.97
CA GLN A 122 -19.92 0.53 -2.94
C GLN A 122 -21.38 0.96 -2.82
N GLU A 123 -22.28 0.02 -2.54
CA GLU A 123 -23.70 0.31 -2.38
C GLU A 123 -23.95 1.13 -1.10
N MET A 124 -23.32 0.75 0.01
CA MET A 124 -23.39 1.53 1.25
C MET A 124 -22.83 2.94 1.08
N ASP A 125 -21.71 3.11 0.36
CA ASP A 125 -21.12 4.43 0.10
C ASP A 125 -22.04 5.33 -0.75
N LYS A 126 -22.72 4.75 -1.75
CA LYS A 126 -23.74 5.45 -2.54
C LYS A 126 -24.89 5.92 -1.65
N GLN A 127 -25.41 5.05 -0.79
CA GLN A 127 -26.50 5.39 0.13
C GLN A 127 -26.11 6.50 1.10
N ILE A 128 -24.91 6.43 1.69
CA ILE A 128 -24.37 7.49 2.55
C ILE A 128 -24.24 8.81 1.79
N THR A 129 -23.75 8.77 0.55
CA THR A 129 -23.60 9.94 -0.30
C THR A 129 -24.95 10.55 -0.67
N MET A 130 -25.95 9.74 -1.00
CA MET A 130 -27.31 10.20 -1.28
C MET A 130 -27.96 10.82 -0.04
N ALA A 131 -27.83 10.19 1.13
CA ALA A 131 -28.35 10.72 2.38
C ALA A 131 -27.76 12.10 2.70
N LYS A 132 -26.43 12.25 2.59
CA LYS A 132 -25.75 13.55 2.79
C LYS A 132 -26.31 14.64 1.87
N LYS A 133 -26.48 14.34 0.58
CA LYS A 133 -27.06 15.30 -0.39
C LYS A 133 -28.48 15.71 -0.02
N MET A 134 -29.32 14.76 0.41
CA MET A 134 -30.68 15.06 0.86
C MET A 134 -30.68 16.01 2.06
N PHE A 135 -29.79 15.80 3.04
CA PHE A 135 -29.66 16.72 4.18
C PHE A 135 -29.20 18.13 3.79
N ASP A 136 -28.24 18.24 2.88
CA ASP A 136 -27.74 19.55 2.41
C ASP A 136 -28.81 20.33 1.63
N GLU A 137 -29.58 19.64 0.77
CA GLU A 137 -30.70 20.24 0.03
C GLU A 137 -31.87 20.64 0.94
N GLU A 138 -32.14 19.87 2.01
CA GLU A 138 -33.16 20.19 3.02
C GLU A 138 -32.74 21.41 3.85
N ALA A 139 -31.45 21.58 4.15
CA ALA A 139 -30.91 22.72 4.91
C ALA A 139 -30.85 24.04 4.12
N GLU A 140 -30.84 24.00 2.78
CA GLU A 140 -30.91 25.20 1.93
C GLU A 140 -32.35 25.70 1.65
N LYS A 141 -33.35 24.84 1.87
CA LYS A 141 -34.78 25.18 1.67
C LYS A 141 -35.45 26.03 2.77
N PRO A 142 -35.04 26.06 4.05
CA PRO A 142 -35.80 26.75 5.09
C PRO A 142 -35.71 28.28 4.95
N GLU A 143 -34.59 28.84 4.51
CA GLU A 143 -34.47 30.30 4.32
C GLU A 143 -35.30 30.85 3.16
N ARG A 144 -35.39 30.10 2.04
CA ARG A 144 -36.14 30.54 0.86
C ARG A 144 -37.65 30.55 1.09
N ASP A 145 -38.15 29.64 1.93
CA ASP A 145 -39.58 29.54 2.20
C ASP A 145 -40.03 30.52 3.30
N GLU A 146 -39.21 30.77 4.32
CA GLU A 146 -39.47 31.82 5.32
C GLU A 146 -39.50 33.23 4.72
N GLY A 147 -38.57 33.55 3.81
CA GLY A 147 -38.52 34.85 3.13
C GLY A 147 -39.75 35.12 2.25
N LYS A 148 -40.22 34.10 1.52
CA LYS A 148 -41.45 34.20 0.70
C LYS A 148 -42.70 34.32 1.57
N ARG A 149 -42.75 33.62 2.71
CA ARG A 149 -43.88 33.66 3.64
C ARG A 149 -43.99 35.02 4.37
N LYS A 150 -42.86 35.63 4.76
CA LYS A 150 -42.82 37.01 5.29
C LYS A 150 -43.22 38.06 4.24
N LYS A 151 -42.76 37.93 3.00
CA LYS A 151 -43.12 38.86 1.90
C LYS A 151 -44.61 38.80 1.54
N ARG A 152 -45.21 37.61 1.57
CA ARG A 152 -46.66 37.43 1.33
C ARG A 152 -47.53 37.95 2.49
N LYS A 153 -47.06 37.87 3.74
CA LYS A 153 -47.75 38.48 4.88
C LYS A 153 -47.74 40.02 4.84
N ARG A 154 -46.58 40.63 4.53
CA ARG A 154 -46.47 42.10 4.42
C ARG A 154 -47.33 42.66 3.28
N ALA A 155 -47.38 41.98 2.13
CA ALA A 155 -48.23 42.38 1.01
C ALA A 155 -49.74 42.25 1.28
N ALA A 156 -50.16 41.46 2.26
CA ALA A 156 -51.56 41.32 2.66
C ALA A 156 -51.98 42.33 3.73
N GLU A 157 -51.04 42.83 4.54
CA GLU A 157 -51.27 43.88 5.54
C GLU A 157 -51.29 45.29 4.92
N GLU A 158 -50.55 45.55 3.83
CA GLU A 158 -50.59 46.84 3.10
C GLU A 158 -51.82 47.01 2.18
N SER A 159 -52.60 45.94 1.96
CA SER A 159 -53.80 45.97 1.11
C SER A 159 -55.12 46.04 1.88
N SER A 160 -55.07 46.22 3.21
CA SER A 160 -56.24 46.39 4.08
C SER A 160 -56.20 47.74 4.78
#